data_AF-A0A9E2GAI0-F1
#
_entry.id   AF-A0A9E2GAI0-F1
#
_cell.length_a   1.000
_cell.length_b   1.000
_cell.length_c   1.000
_cell.angle_alpha   90.00
_cell.angle_beta   90.00
_cell.angle_gamma   90.00
#
_symmetry.space_group_name_H-M   'P 1'
#
loop_
_entity.id
_entity.type
_entity.pdbx_description
1 polymer ?
#
loop_
_entity_poly.entity_id
_entity_poly.type
_entity_poly.pdbx_seq_one_letter_code
_entity_poly.pdbx_strand_id
1 'polypeptide(L)'
;MARVQASSSKTNSSSKNKGNVKQNKDVSNKNNKKVVPKREPTKNELLFFRIGMWVIVLTFVVAGIVLLIQHFMVEEEVVPYEDYLHVTSTDLTYLTQEDEYGVFGDFSYFDGKDDYVDLRAVINSNDFIYVYFYRSSDVDLDIKAAIEGITDFESMAFLFVDLDLTDSANLFTSAALTHLNLDSERDNMFLIFDINAQSFQLEVRVSDILIEINKL
;
A
#
# COMPACT_ATOMS: atom_id res chain seq x y z
N MET A 1 -3.36 -77.57 -40.83
CA MET A 1 -3.22 -76.48 -39.82
C MET A 1 -3.85 -76.96 -38.51
N ALA A 2 -3.15 -76.73 -37.38
CA ALA A 2 -3.54 -76.87 -35.95
C ALA A 2 -4.09 -78.25 -35.49
N ARG A 3 -3.35 -79.17 -34.82
CA ARG A 3 -2.70 -79.20 -33.46
C ARG A 3 -3.75 -79.19 -32.32
N VAL A 4 -4.25 -80.34 -31.79
CA VAL A 4 -3.64 -81.35 -30.86
C VAL A 4 -3.52 -80.75 -29.43
N GLN A 5 -3.95 -81.28 -28.26
CA GLN A 5 -4.09 -82.63 -27.65
C GLN A 5 -4.97 -82.49 -26.36
N ALA A 6 -5.90 -83.41 -26.02
CA ALA A 6 -5.77 -84.59 -25.12
C ALA A 6 -5.90 -84.32 -23.60
N SER A 7 -6.92 -84.87 -22.91
CA SER A 7 -7.02 -86.19 -22.22
C SER A 7 -6.36 -86.19 -20.82
N SER A 8 -6.85 -86.76 -19.72
CA SER A 8 -7.62 -88.00 -19.46
C SER A 8 -8.02 -87.98 -17.95
N SER A 9 -9.28 -88.24 -17.57
CA SER A 9 -9.92 -89.50 -17.10
C SER A 9 -9.79 -89.91 -15.61
N LYS A 10 -10.93 -89.82 -14.90
CA LYS A 10 -11.56 -90.72 -13.88
C LYS A 10 -10.69 -91.51 -12.87
N THR A 11 -11.04 -91.47 -11.57
CA THR A 11 -11.81 -92.55 -10.84
C THR A 11 -12.12 -92.26 -9.34
N ASN A 12 -13.39 -92.46 -8.98
CA ASN A 12 -14.08 -92.97 -7.77
C ASN A 12 -13.47 -93.07 -6.34
N SER A 13 -14.35 -92.72 -5.38
CA SER A 13 -14.81 -93.48 -4.17
C SER A 13 -14.45 -93.03 -2.74
N SER A 14 -15.53 -92.65 -2.04
CA SER A 14 -15.93 -92.75 -0.61
C SER A 14 -14.99 -93.31 0.47
N SER A 15 -15.00 -92.66 1.66
CA SER A 15 -15.10 -93.33 2.97
C SER A 15 -15.48 -92.34 4.08
N LYS A 16 -16.26 -92.81 5.06
CA LYS A 16 -16.93 -92.10 6.18
C LYS A 16 -16.38 -92.66 7.51
N ASN A 17 -16.46 -91.84 8.57
CA ASN A 17 -16.68 -92.16 9.99
C ASN A 17 -15.53 -92.48 10.98
N LYS A 18 -15.81 -92.04 12.23
CA LYS A 18 -15.28 -92.35 13.59
C LYS A 18 -14.21 -91.38 14.12
N GLY A 19 -14.28 -90.82 15.33
CA GLY A 19 -15.25 -90.96 16.42
C GLY A 19 -14.80 -90.21 17.69
N ASN A 20 -15.76 -89.99 18.58
CA ASN A 20 -15.68 -89.67 20.02
C ASN A 20 -15.13 -88.33 20.53
N VAL A 21 -16.12 -87.46 20.75
CA VAL A 21 -16.23 -86.43 21.79
C VAL A 21 -16.41 -87.08 23.17
N LYS A 22 -15.62 -86.64 24.17
CA LYS A 22 -16.09 -86.03 25.45
C LYS A 22 -14.95 -85.98 26.48
N GLN A 23 -14.58 -84.77 26.91
CA GLN A 23 -14.32 -84.49 28.33
C GLN A 23 -14.67 -83.04 28.67
N ASN A 24 -15.74 -82.92 29.44
CA ASN A 24 -16.13 -81.96 30.46
C ASN A 24 -15.76 -80.46 30.39
N LYS A 25 -16.84 -79.67 30.50
CA LYS A 25 -17.05 -78.47 31.33
C LYS A 25 -15.97 -77.38 31.28
N ASP A 26 -16.32 -76.22 30.74
CA ASP A 26 -16.93 -75.17 31.56
C ASP A 26 -17.51 -74.06 30.67
N VAL A 27 -18.75 -73.65 30.96
CA VAL A 27 -19.37 -72.45 30.41
C VAL A 27 -19.50 -71.47 31.57
N SER A 28 -18.72 -70.39 31.54
CA SER A 28 -19.16 -69.10 32.06
C SER A 28 -18.27 -67.97 31.55
N ASN A 29 -18.84 -67.23 30.60
CA ASN A 29 -18.60 -65.83 30.24
C ASN A 29 -17.46 -65.08 30.93
N LYS A 30 -16.51 -64.59 30.11
CA LYS A 30 -15.83 -63.33 30.36
C LYS A 30 -15.59 -62.57 29.05
N ASN A 31 -16.38 -61.52 28.87
CA ASN A 31 -16.17 -60.32 28.05
C ASN A 31 -15.09 -60.38 26.97
N ASN A 32 -15.49 -60.67 25.73
CA ASN A 32 -14.72 -60.34 24.54
C ASN A 32 -14.76 -58.82 24.31
N LYS A 33 -13.91 -58.06 25.00
CA LYS A 33 -13.35 -56.85 24.38
C LYS A 33 -12.33 -57.34 23.35
N LYS A 34 -12.72 -57.36 22.06
CA LYS A 34 -11.75 -57.43 20.96
C LYS A 34 -10.86 -56.20 21.09
N VAL A 35 -9.70 -56.37 21.72
CA VAL A 35 -8.60 -55.41 21.63
C VAL A 35 -8.12 -55.48 20.18
N VAL A 36 -8.47 -54.45 19.41
CA VAL A 36 -7.88 -54.24 18.08
C VAL A 36 -6.37 -54.12 18.32
N PRO A 37 -5.52 -54.96 17.70
CA PRO A 37 -4.09 -54.84 17.88
C PRO A 37 -3.66 -53.46 17.39
N LYS A 38 -2.97 -52.70 18.24
CA LYS A 38 -2.24 -51.49 17.82
C LYS A 38 -1.26 -51.94 16.74
N ARG A 39 -1.60 -51.66 15.49
CA ARG A 39 -0.75 -51.96 14.34
C ARG A 39 0.37 -50.93 14.36
N GLU A 40 1.61 -51.38 14.50
CA GLU A 40 2.76 -50.49 14.38
C GLU A 40 2.86 -49.98 12.93
N PRO A 41 3.17 -48.69 12.71
CA PRO A 41 3.29 -48.14 11.37
C PRO A 41 4.34 -48.90 10.58
N THR A 42 3.98 -49.28 9.35
CA THR A 42 4.95 -49.91 8.44
C THR A 42 6.02 -48.91 8.03
N LYS A 43 7.22 -49.39 7.68
CA LYS A 43 8.35 -48.54 7.27
C LYS A 43 7.98 -47.55 6.17
N ASN A 44 7.07 -47.94 5.26
CA ASN A 44 6.59 -47.09 4.17
C ASN A 44 5.62 -46.02 4.68
N GLU A 45 4.68 -46.36 5.58
CA GLU A 45 3.76 -45.39 6.21
C GLU A 45 4.52 -44.33 7.01
N LEU A 46 5.59 -44.73 7.72
CA LEU A 46 6.46 -43.80 8.45
C LEU A 46 7.22 -42.85 7.49
N LEU A 47 7.61 -43.36 6.31
CA LEU A 47 8.29 -42.59 5.28
C LEU A 47 7.33 -41.56 4.65
N PHE A 48 6.10 -41.96 4.33
CA PHE A 48 5.06 -41.05 3.85
C PHE A 48 4.67 -40.00 4.90
N PHE A 49 4.60 -40.37 6.17
CA PHE A 49 4.34 -39.42 7.26
C PHE A 49 5.44 -38.36 7.37
N ARG A 50 6.72 -38.78 7.27
CA ARG A 50 7.87 -37.87 7.29
C ARG A 50 7.88 -36.93 6.08
N ILE A 51 7.56 -37.44 4.88
CA ILE A 51 7.45 -36.63 3.66
C ILE A 51 6.30 -35.62 3.77
N GLY A 52 5.12 -36.07 4.23
CA GLY A 52 3.96 -35.19 4.44
C GLY A 52 4.26 -34.05 5.43
N MET A 53 4.99 -34.36 6.51
CA MET A 53 5.41 -33.36 7.49
C MET A 53 6.39 -32.33 6.90
N TRP A 54 7.33 -32.76 6.04
CA TRP A 54 8.21 -31.85 5.32
C TRP A 54 7.46 -30.92 4.37
N VAL A 55 6.44 -31.43 3.66
CA VAL A 55 5.59 -30.61 2.77
C VAL A 55 4.82 -29.56 3.57
N ILE A 56 4.29 -29.92 4.74
CA ILE A 56 3.57 -28.99 5.63
C ILE A 56 4.52 -27.90 6.15
N VAL A 57 5.71 -28.27 6.61
CA VAL A 57 6.71 -27.28 7.07
C VAL A 57 7.12 -26.34 5.94
N LEU A 58 7.35 -26.87 4.73
CA LEU A 58 7.70 -26.07 3.56
C LEU A 58 6.58 -25.08 3.20
N THR A 59 5.31 -25.49 3.32
CA THR A 59 4.18 -24.59 3.06
C THR A 59 4.12 -23.44 4.08
N PHE A 60 4.38 -23.71 5.37
CA PHE A 60 4.47 -22.64 6.37
C PHE A 60 5.65 -21.69 6.13
N VAL A 61 6.80 -22.22 5.69
CA VAL A 61 7.96 -21.38 5.34
C VAL A 61 7.64 -20.48 4.15
N VAL A 62 7.04 -21.02 3.08
CA VAL A 62 6.66 -20.25 1.90
C VAL A 62 5.59 -19.20 2.25
N ALA A 63 4.55 -19.58 2.99
CA ALA A 63 3.53 -18.63 3.46
C ALA A 63 4.12 -17.53 4.34
N GLY A 64 5.06 -17.89 5.22
CA GLY A 64 5.81 -16.94 6.04
C GLY A 64 6.60 -15.95 5.18
N ILE A 65 7.35 -16.43 4.18
CA ILE A 65 8.08 -15.57 3.24
C ILE A 65 7.13 -14.66 2.46
N VAL A 66 5.99 -15.16 1.98
CA VAL A 66 4.98 -14.34 1.27
C VAL A 66 4.42 -13.25 2.18
N LEU A 67 4.10 -13.57 3.43
CA LEU A 67 3.64 -12.57 4.41
C LEU A 67 4.73 -11.56 4.75
N LEU A 68 5.98 -12.00 4.82
CA LEU A 68 7.14 -11.14 5.07
C LEU A 68 7.33 -10.17 3.90
N ILE A 69 7.28 -10.65 2.66
CA ILE A 69 7.33 -9.82 1.45
C ILE A 69 6.14 -8.86 1.43
N GLN A 70 4.92 -9.33 1.68
CA GLN A 70 3.74 -8.46 1.74
C GLN A 70 3.86 -7.39 2.82
N HIS A 71 4.42 -7.72 3.98
CA HIS A 71 4.62 -6.77 5.07
C HIS A 71 5.61 -5.65 4.72
N PHE A 72 6.67 -5.96 3.97
CA PHE A 72 7.64 -4.96 3.50
C PHE A 72 7.32 -4.39 2.09
N MET A 73 6.31 -4.91 1.40
CA MET A 73 5.76 -4.36 0.15
C MET A 73 4.44 -3.62 0.37
N VAL A 74 4.01 -3.41 1.60
CA VAL A 74 3.20 -2.23 1.90
C VAL A 74 4.14 -1.06 1.63
N GLU A 75 4.11 -0.56 0.40
CA GLU A 75 4.72 0.71 0.04
C GLU A 75 4.29 1.68 1.14
N GLU A 76 5.26 2.18 1.90
CA GLU A 76 5.06 3.35 2.72
C GLU A 76 4.41 4.35 1.79
N GLU A 77 3.17 4.78 2.09
CA GLU A 77 2.43 5.69 1.23
C GLU A 77 3.27 6.96 1.16
N VAL A 78 4.07 7.09 0.10
CA VAL A 78 4.99 8.21 -0.06
C VAL A 78 4.10 9.40 -0.29
N VAL A 79 3.81 10.13 0.78
CA VAL A 79 3.03 11.36 0.71
C VAL A 79 3.87 12.33 -0.13
N PRO A 80 3.36 12.75 -1.31
CA PRO A 80 4.12 13.64 -2.16
C PRO A 80 4.43 14.93 -1.41
N TYR A 81 5.66 15.40 -1.56
CA TYR A 81 6.13 16.65 -0.98
C TYR A 81 6.07 16.76 0.56
N GLU A 82 5.93 15.66 1.32
CA GLU A 82 5.74 15.68 2.79
C GLU A 82 6.77 16.57 3.55
N ASP A 83 8.02 16.57 3.10
CA ASP A 83 9.11 17.34 3.73
C ASP A 83 9.11 18.83 3.38
N TYR A 84 8.16 19.31 2.57
CA TYR A 84 8.08 20.70 2.13
C TYR A 84 7.02 21.52 2.89
N LEU A 85 7.18 22.85 2.82
CA LEU A 85 6.26 23.80 3.45
C LEU A 85 4.89 23.79 2.77
N HIS A 86 3.92 23.21 3.45
CA HIS A 86 2.53 23.22 3.03
C HIS A 86 1.75 24.37 3.66
N VAL A 87 0.85 24.97 2.88
CA VAL A 87 -0.04 26.02 3.35
C VAL A 87 -1.50 25.67 3.07
N THR A 88 -2.38 26.10 3.95
CA THR A 88 -3.82 25.90 3.82
C THR A 88 -4.47 26.98 2.95
N SER A 89 -5.75 26.78 2.61
CA SER A 89 -6.54 27.81 1.93
C SER A 89 -6.65 29.12 2.75
N THR A 90 -6.67 28.98 4.08
CA THR A 90 -6.70 30.11 5.00
C THR A 90 -5.36 30.85 4.98
N ASP A 91 -4.25 30.12 5.03
CA ASP A 91 -2.91 30.71 4.97
C ASP A 91 -2.71 31.46 3.66
N LEU A 92 -3.11 30.86 2.53
CA LEU A 92 -3.04 31.52 1.23
C LEU A 92 -3.90 32.78 1.18
N THR A 93 -5.06 32.78 1.85
CA THR A 93 -5.89 33.98 1.98
C THR A 93 -5.13 35.09 2.68
N TYR A 94 -4.48 34.84 3.82
CA TYR A 94 -3.67 35.86 4.47
C TYR A 94 -2.44 36.26 3.65
N LEU A 95 -1.83 35.35 2.90
CA LEU A 95 -0.68 35.67 2.04
C LEU A 95 -1.05 36.53 0.83
N THR A 96 -2.29 36.48 0.35
CA THR A 96 -2.67 37.05 -0.96
C THR A 96 -3.87 37.98 -0.93
N GLN A 97 -4.62 38.10 0.16
CA GLN A 97 -5.77 39.00 0.22
C GLN A 97 -5.33 40.47 0.17
N GLU A 98 -6.17 41.29 -0.47
CA GLU A 98 -6.00 42.74 -0.54
C GLU A 98 -6.51 43.41 0.75
N ASP A 99 -5.74 44.35 1.27
CA ASP A 99 -6.16 45.22 2.38
C ASP A 99 -7.00 46.42 1.89
N GLU A 100 -7.43 47.28 2.82
CA GLU A 100 -8.22 48.47 2.48
C GLU A 100 -7.45 49.53 1.66
N TYR A 101 -6.13 49.38 1.52
CA TYR A 101 -5.23 50.30 0.82
C TYR A 101 -4.75 49.78 -0.54
N GLY A 102 -5.18 48.57 -0.93
CA GLY A 102 -4.80 47.94 -2.20
C GLY A 102 -3.47 47.20 -2.14
N VAL A 103 -3.02 46.82 -0.94
CA VAL A 103 -1.80 46.04 -0.72
C VAL A 103 -2.21 44.60 -0.43
N PHE A 104 -1.62 43.67 -1.17
CA PHE A 104 -1.78 42.24 -0.99
C PHE A 104 -0.82 41.69 0.07
N GLY A 105 -1.37 40.83 0.92
CA GLY A 105 -0.63 40.07 1.93
C GLY A 105 -0.66 40.71 3.31
N ASP A 106 -1.08 39.92 4.30
CA ASP A 106 -1.00 40.22 5.73
C ASP A 106 -0.09 39.18 6.41
N PHE A 107 1.22 39.41 6.32
CA PHE A 107 2.22 38.52 6.92
C PHE A 107 2.22 38.56 8.46
N SER A 108 1.63 39.59 9.06
CA SER A 108 1.54 39.72 10.52
C SER A 108 0.62 38.66 11.13
N TYR A 109 -0.30 38.08 10.34
CA TYR A 109 -1.14 36.96 10.76
C TYR A 109 -0.33 35.77 11.29
N PHE A 110 0.88 35.56 10.79
CA PHE A 110 1.72 34.44 11.17
C PHE A 110 2.53 34.72 12.45
N ASP A 111 2.61 35.96 12.92
CA ASP A 111 3.44 36.34 14.05
C ASP A 111 2.99 35.71 15.37
N GLY A 112 3.97 35.26 16.16
CA GLY A 112 3.73 34.63 17.47
C GLY A 112 3.15 33.21 17.43
N LYS A 113 2.91 32.65 16.24
CA LYS A 113 2.51 31.24 16.08
C LYS A 113 3.75 30.36 15.87
N ASP A 114 3.87 29.30 16.67
CA ASP A 114 5.04 28.40 16.61
C ASP A 114 5.02 27.52 15.37
N ASP A 115 3.83 27.11 14.91
CA ASP A 115 3.67 26.23 13.73
C ASP A 115 4.07 26.90 12.40
N TYR A 116 4.28 28.23 12.39
CA TYR A 116 4.61 29.00 11.19
C TYR A 116 6.02 29.61 11.25
N VAL A 117 6.90 29.14 12.14
CA VAL A 117 8.27 29.67 12.27
C VAL A 117 9.02 29.60 10.93
N ASP A 118 8.96 28.45 10.26
CA ASP A 118 9.69 28.23 9.00
C ASP A 118 9.05 29.00 7.84
N LEU A 119 7.72 29.01 7.75
CA LEU A 119 6.98 29.84 6.78
C LEU A 119 7.36 31.32 6.92
N ARG A 120 7.36 31.85 8.14
CA ARG A 120 7.74 33.25 8.41
C ARG A 120 9.18 33.55 8.00
N ALA A 121 10.09 32.60 8.20
CA ALA A 121 11.50 32.79 7.85
C ALA A 121 11.64 33.02 6.35
N VAL A 122 10.95 32.23 5.52
CA VAL A 122 11.04 32.32 4.06
C VAL A 122 10.25 33.50 3.50
N ILE A 123 9.00 33.75 3.93
CA ILE A 123 8.18 34.84 3.35
C ILE A 123 8.72 36.23 3.67
N ASN A 124 9.36 36.43 4.82
CA ASN A 124 9.92 37.74 5.20
C ASN A 124 11.30 38.01 4.59
N SER A 125 11.94 36.99 4.02
CA SER A 125 13.30 37.09 3.46
C SER A 125 13.32 37.09 1.93
N ASN A 126 12.18 36.92 1.29
CA ASN A 126 12.05 36.79 -0.16
C ASN A 126 11.08 37.81 -0.73
N ASP A 127 11.39 38.30 -1.94
CA ASP A 127 10.53 39.23 -2.69
C ASP A 127 9.46 38.50 -3.52
N PHE A 128 9.66 37.21 -3.76
CA PHE A 128 8.76 36.34 -4.51
C PHE A 128 8.27 35.21 -3.63
N ILE A 129 6.97 34.93 -3.71
CA ILE A 129 6.35 33.74 -3.12
C ILE A 129 5.86 32.87 -4.27
N TYR A 130 6.29 31.62 -4.26
CA TYR A 130 5.90 30.59 -5.23
C TYR A 130 4.94 29.64 -4.55
N VAL A 131 3.79 29.37 -5.16
CA VAL A 131 2.80 28.43 -4.64
C VAL A 131 2.48 27.39 -5.70
N TYR A 132 2.83 26.14 -5.42
CA TYR A 132 2.52 25.02 -6.29
C TYR A 132 1.29 24.27 -5.77
N PHE A 133 0.25 24.24 -6.60
CA PHE A 133 -0.97 23.49 -6.37
C PHE A 133 -0.86 22.17 -7.11
N TYR A 134 -1.08 21.06 -6.40
CA TYR A 134 -0.95 19.71 -6.95
C TYR A 134 -2.05 18.81 -6.38
N ARG A 135 -2.31 17.67 -7.02
CA ARG A 135 -3.13 16.60 -6.45
C ARG A 135 -2.24 15.50 -5.91
N SER A 136 -2.32 15.19 -4.62
CA SER A 136 -1.56 14.07 -4.06
C SER A 136 -1.94 12.71 -4.68
N SER A 137 -3.16 12.57 -5.20
CA SER A 137 -3.62 11.37 -5.92
C SER A 137 -3.10 11.22 -7.35
N ASP A 138 -2.61 12.29 -7.99
CA ASP A 138 -2.11 12.28 -9.37
C ASP A 138 -0.96 13.28 -9.55
N VAL A 139 0.22 12.91 -9.05
CA VAL A 139 1.41 13.77 -9.07
C VAL A 139 2.07 13.76 -10.43
N ASP A 140 2.30 14.95 -10.99
CA ASP A 140 3.12 15.12 -12.18
C ASP A 140 4.61 14.89 -11.86
N LEU A 141 5.16 13.80 -12.40
CA LEU A 141 6.55 13.38 -12.14
C LEU A 141 7.59 14.30 -12.77
N ASP A 142 7.26 14.97 -13.88
CA ASP A 142 8.18 15.89 -14.55
C ASP A 142 8.32 17.18 -13.73
N ILE A 143 7.21 17.70 -13.21
CA ILE A 143 7.24 18.85 -12.30
C ILE A 143 7.95 18.49 -10.99
N LYS A 144 7.65 17.32 -10.42
CA LYS A 144 8.36 16.83 -9.22
C LYS A 144 9.87 16.81 -9.42
N ALA A 145 10.35 16.22 -10.52
CA ALA A 145 11.78 16.16 -10.82
C ALA A 145 12.39 17.56 -11.01
N ALA A 146 11.65 18.50 -11.60
CA ALA A 146 12.10 19.88 -11.75
C ALA A 146 12.24 20.60 -10.40
N ILE A 147 11.26 20.44 -9.50
CA ILE A 147 11.29 21.00 -8.14
C ILE A 147 12.46 20.43 -7.33
N GLU A 148 12.65 19.10 -7.37
CA GLU A 148 13.76 18.43 -6.68
C GLU A 148 15.14 18.85 -7.23
N GLY A 149 15.18 19.40 -8.44
CA GLY A 149 16.38 19.92 -9.09
C GLY A 149 16.76 21.36 -8.74
N ILE A 150 15.89 22.11 -8.05
CA ILE A 150 16.12 23.51 -7.69
C ILE A 150 17.28 23.60 -6.67
N THR A 151 18.24 24.47 -6.96
CA THR A 151 19.32 24.82 -6.02
C THR A 151 18.84 25.80 -4.94
N ASP A 152 19.30 25.62 -3.71
CA ASP A 152 18.98 26.49 -2.56
C ASP A 152 17.47 26.58 -2.23
N PHE A 153 16.71 25.52 -2.54
CA PHE A 153 15.26 25.42 -2.32
C PHE A 153 14.83 25.84 -0.91
N GLU A 154 15.56 25.39 0.12
CA GLU A 154 15.25 25.66 1.54
C GLU A 154 15.22 27.16 1.90
N SER A 155 15.86 28.00 1.08
CA SER A 155 15.89 29.46 1.30
C SER A 155 14.75 30.21 0.58
N MET A 156 14.03 29.54 -0.33
CA MET A 156 12.98 30.14 -1.13
C MET A 156 11.63 30.10 -0.41
N ALA A 157 10.78 31.09 -0.66
CA ALA A 157 9.37 31.04 -0.26
C ALA A 157 8.55 30.19 -1.24
N PHE A 158 8.89 28.90 -1.32
CA PHE A 158 8.21 27.93 -2.17
C PHE A 158 7.25 27.07 -1.33
N LEU A 159 5.97 27.19 -1.62
CA LEU A 159 4.87 26.67 -0.82
C LEU A 159 4.06 25.65 -1.62
N PHE A 160 3.50 24.68 -0.91
CA PHE A 160 2.72 23.60 -1.50
C PHE A 160 1.28 23.60 -1.01
N VAL A 161 0.35 23.34 -1.93
CA VAL A 161 -1.07 23.20 -1.65
C VAL A 161 -1.59 21.92 -2.31
N ASP A 162 -1.98 20.95 -1.49
CA ASP A 162 -2.62 19.73 -1.98
C ASP A 162 -4.11 19.95 -2.23
N LEU A 163 -4.53 19.85 -3.48
CA LEU A 163 -5.89 20.05 -3.97
C LEU A 163 -6.85 18.90 -3.60
N ASP A 164 -6.33 17.76 -3.13
CA ASP A 164 -7.16 16.63 -2.69
C ASP A 164 -7.59 16.75 -1.21
N LEU A 165 -6.98 17.68 -0.46
CA LEU A 165 -7.40 17.99 0.90
C LEU A 165 -8.78 18.67 0.93
N THR A 166 -9.60 18.32 1.93
CA THR A 166 -10.94 18.89 2.07
C THR A 166 -10.94 20.41 2.24
N ASP A 167 -9.91 20.97 2.89
CA ASP A 167 -9.78 22.42 3.06
C ASP A 167 -9.56 23.16 1.74
N SER A 168 -8.97 22.50 0.74
CA SER A 168 -8.64 23.10 -0.56
C SER A 168 -9.87 23.44 -1.40
N ALA A 169 -11.05 22.91 -1.06
CA ALA A 169 -12.31 23.33 -1.68
C ALA A 169 -12.57 24.83 -1.52
N ASN A 170 -12.11 25.43 -0.41
CA ASN A 170 -12.29 26.86 -0.14
C ASN A 170 -11.50 27.76 -1.10
N LEU A 171 -10.43 27.25 -1.72
CA LEU A 171 -9.60 27.97 -2.70
C LEU A 171 -10.43 28.50 -3.87
N PHE A 172 -11.43 27.73 -4.30
CA PHE A 172 -12.22 28.01 -5.50
C PHE A 172 -13.52 28.76 -5.20
N THR A 173 -13.92 28.85 -3.93
CA THR A 173 -15.18 29.50 -3.52
C THR A 173 -14.98 30.78 -2.73
N SER A 174 -13.78 31.01 -2.17
CA SER A 174 -13.49 32.19 -1.37
C SER A 174 -13.40 33.44 -2.23
N ALA A 175 -14.24 34.44 -1.92
CA ALA A 175 -14.18 35.75 -2.56
C ALA A 175 -12.83 36.47 -2.35
N ALA A 176 -12.12 36.15 -1.25
CA ALA A 176 -10.81 36.72 -0.99
C ALA A 176 -9.73 36.22 -1.97
N LEU A 177 -9.95 35.05 -2.60
CA LEU A 177 -9.00 34.41 -3.51
C LEU A 177 -9.39 34.50 -4.98
N THR A 178 -10.56 35.09 -5.31
CA THR A 178 -11.02 35.16 -6.72
C THR A 178 -10.08 35.92 -7.64
N HIS A 179 -9.28 36.85 -7.10
CA HIS A 179 -8.31 37.63 -7.86
C HIS A 179 -7.16 36.77 -8.41
N LEU A 180 -6.88 35.61 -7.81
CA LEU A 180 -5.86 34.66 -8.25
C LEU A 180 -6.26 33.89 -9.52
N ASN A 181 -7.55 33.89 -9.88
CA ASN A 181 -8.10 33.15 -11.03
C ASN A 181 -7.74 31.64 -11.02
N LEU A 182 -7.73 31.02 -9.84
CA LEU A 182 -7.51 29.57 -9.70
C LEU A 182 -8.58 28.77 -10.47
N ASP A 183 -8.16 27.68 -11.10
CA ASP A 183 -9.01 26.84 -11.95
C ASP A 183 -9.21 25.46 -11.30
N SER A 184 -10.44 25.17 -10.87
CA SER A 184 -10.78 23.90 -10.19
C SER A 184 -10.71 22.68 -11.11
N GLU A 185 -10.67 22.88 -12.43
CA GLU A 185 -10.54 21.80 -13.41
C GLU A 185 -9.07 21.41 -13.67
N ARG A 186 -8.11 22.09 -13.02
CA ARG A 186 -6.68 21.81 -13.15
C ARG A 186 -6.19 20.93 -12.01
N ASP A 187 -5.26 20.05 -12.37
CA ASP A 187 -4.58 19.18 -11.41
C ASP A 187 -3.25 19.79 -10.94
N ASN A 188 -2.66 20.66 -11.76
CA ASN A 188 -1.43 21.37 -11.45
C ASN A 188 -1.58 22.86 -11.77
N MET A 189 -1.19 23.72 -10.84
CA MET A 189 -1.10 25.16 -11.05
C MET A 189 0.12 25.71 -10.32
N PHE A 190 0.73 26.75 -10.87
CA PHE A 190 1.87 27.42 -10.26
C PHE A 190 1.61 28.92 -10.20
N LEU A 191 1.50 29.44 -8.99
CA LEU A 191 1.28 30.86 -8.73
C LEU A 191 2.61 31.49 -8.31
N ILE A 192 2.91 32.63 -8.93
CA ILE A 192 4.03 33.50 -8.58
C ILE A 192 3.43 34.80 -8.06
N PHE A 193 3.76 35.16 -6.83
CA PHE A 193 3.43 36.43 -6.24
C PHE A 193 4.68 37.29 -6.11
N ASP A 194 4.73 38.41 -6.82
CA ASP A 194 5.74 39.45 -6.64
C ASP A 194 5.24 40.46 -5.60
N ILE A 195 5.84 40.42 -4.41
CA ILE A 195 5.46 41.26 -3.27
C ILE A 195 5.75 42.74 -3.58
N ASN A 196 6.83 43.03 -4.30
CA ASN A 196 7.22 44.40 -4.59
C ASN A 196 6.35 45.03 -5.68
N ALA A 197 6.02 44.25 -6.72
CA ALA A 197 5.15 44.69 -7.80
C ALA A 197 3.65 44.57 -7.46
N GLN A 198 3.30 43.89 -6.36
CA GLN A 198 1.92 43.66 -5.92
C GLN A 198 1.11 42.98 -7.03
N SER A 199 1.69 41.94 -7.63
CA SER A 199 1.15 41.30 -8.83
C SER A 199 1.26 39.78 -8.78
N PHE A 200 0.29 39.12 -9.41
CA PHE A 200 0.18 37.66 -9.46
C PHE A 200 0.29 37.17 -10.89
N GLN A 201 1.02 36.07 -11.08
CA GLN A 201 1.09 35.30 -12.31
C GLN A 201 0.71 33.86 -12.01
N LEU A 202 -0.27 33.31 -12.75
CA LEU A 202 -0.71 31.94 -12.59
C LEU A 202 -0.43 31.16 -13.87
N GLU A 203 0.35 30.10 -13.76
CA GLU A 203 0.59 29.13 -14.82
C GLU A 203 -0.20 27.86 -14.57
N VAL A 204 -0.95 27.41 -15.58
CA VAL A 204 -1.85 26.24 -15.49
C VAL A 204 -1.49 25.13 -16.48
N ARG A 205 -0.53 25.38 -17.37
CA ARG A 205 -0.02 24.39 -18.30
C ARG A 205 1.29 23.84 -17.77
N VAL A 206 1.42 22.52 -17.74
CA VAL A 206 2.64 21.83 -17.29
C VAL A 206 3.89 22.37 -17.97
N SER A 207 3.85 22.63 -19.29
CA SER A 207 4.99 23.21 -20.02
C SER A 207 5.42 24.58 -19.49
N ASP A 208 4.46 25.43 -19.14
CA ASP A 208 4.71 26.80 -18.71
C ASP A 208 5.17 26.80 -17.25
N ILE A 209 4.58 25.94 -16.41
CA ILE A 209 5.02 25.66 -15.04
C ILE A 209 6.49 25.21 -15.03
N LEU A 210 6.85 24.23 -15.87
CA LEU A 210 8.22 23.74 -15.99
C LEU A 210 9.18 24.85 -16.44
N ILE A 211 8.76 25.72 -17.36
CA ILE A 211 9.59 26.86 -17.79
C ILE A 211 9.86 27.80 -16.63
N GLU A 212 8.86 28.12 -15.81
CA GLU A 212 9.05 29.00 -14.65
C GLU A 212 9.90 28.35 -13.57
N ILE A 213 9.65 27.08 -13.22
CA ILE A 213 10.43 26.35 -12.22
C ILE A 213 11.91 26.26 -12.61
N ASN A 214 12.23 26.02 -13.89
CA ASN A 214 13.61 25.92 -14.35
C ASN A 214 14.37 27.27 -14.39
N LYS A 215 13.71 28.39 -14.10
CA LYS A 215 14.38 29.70 -13.92
C LYS A 215 14.85 29.93 -12.49
N LEU A 216 14.37 29.11 -11.54
CA LEU A 216 14.71 29.16 -10.12
C LEU A 216 16.04 28.42 -9.88
#